data_AF-X1R4G2-F1
#
_entry.id   AF-X1R4G2-F1
#
_cell.length_a   1.000
_cell.length_b   1.000
_cell.length_c   1.000
_cell.angle_alpha   90.00
_cell.angle_beta   90.00
_cell.angle_gamma   90.00
#
_symmetry.space_group_name_H-M   'P 1'
#
loop_
_entity.id
_entity.type
_entity.pdbx_description
1 polymer ?
#
loop_
_entity_poly.entity_id
_entity_poly.type
_entity_poly.pdbx_seq_one_letter_code
_entity_poly.pdbx_strand_id
1 'polypeptide(L)'
;MTTFSQKVERKFLVKTAAKEIKKEIEQAGLDKLKELADLDISIVEIYLKSRSTQQEAKLRWQLNALLQRGVTPDMLLEEVARQMPEVGAIMEGRDDYKKGEIQNLERFLKEG
;
A
#
# COMPACT_ATOMS: atom_id res chain seq x y z
N MET A 1 22.33 -7.51 -15.18
CA MET A 1 22.10 -6.15 -15.72
C MET A 1 20.61 -5.93 -15.83
N THR A 2 20.00 -5.12 -14.96
CA THR A 2 18.60 -4.72 -15.12
C THR A 2 18.54 -3.52 -16.06
N THR A 3 17.93 -3.71 -17.23
CA THR A 3 17.86 -2.72 -18.30
C THR A 3 17.10 -1.49 -17.82
N PHE A 4 17.47 -0.29 -18.28
CA PHE A 4 16.79 0.98 -17.98
C PHE A 4 15.25 0.87 -18.07
N SER A 5 14.74 0.11 -19.05
CA SER A 5 13.31 -0.20 -19.20
C SER A 5 12.69 -0.86 -17.97
N GLN A 6 13.33 -1.86 -17.35
CA GLN A 6 12.78 -2.53 -16.16
C GLN A 6 12.67 -1.59 -14.95
N LYS A 7 13.58 -0.61 -14.84
CA LYS A 7 13.57 0.38 -13.76
C LYS A 7 12.44 1.41 -13.96
N VAL A 8 12.22 1.82 -15.20
CA VAL A 8 11.10 2.72 -15.58
C VAL A 8 9.76 2.00 -15.43
N GLU A 9 9.68 0.74 -15.88
CA GLU A 9 8.46 -0.08 -15.79
C GLU A 9 8.06 -0.32 -14.34
N ARG A 10 9.01 -0.65 -13.44
CA ARG A 10 8.74 -0.71 -12.00
C ARG A 10 8.21 0.60 -11.45
N LYS A 11 8.86 1.71 -11.76
CA LYS A 11 8.45 3.03 -11.25
C LYS A 11 7.04 3.40 -11.75
N PHE A 12 6.71 3.06 -12.99
CA PHE A 12 5.38 3.26 -13.55
C PHE A 12 4.33 2.37 -12.87
N LEU A 13 4.66 1.11 -12.61
CA LEU A 13 3.81 0.17 -11.89
C LEU A 13 3.51 0.62 -10.45
N VAL A 14 4.54 1.04 -9.71
CA VAL A 14 4.38 1.59 -8.35
C VAL A 14 3.47 2.81 -8.37
N LYS A 15 3.72 3.76 -9.29
CA LYS A 15 2.94 4.98 -9.42
C LYS A 15 1.47 4.71 -9.75
N THR A 16 1.22 3.73 -10.61
CA THR A 16 -0.14 3.32 -11.01
C THR A 16 -0.88 2.66 -9.84
N ALA A 17 -0.22 1.74 -9.15
CA ALA A 17 -0.81 1.07 -7.99
C ALA A 17 -1.09 2.06 -6.84
N ALA A 18 -0.16 2.97 -6.55
CA ALA A 18 -0.37 4.02 -5.56
C ALA A 18 -1.57 4.93 -5.92
N LYS A 19 -1.79 5.18 -7.21
CA LYS A 19 -2.94 5.96 -7.69
C LYS A 19 -4.27 5.22 -7.53
N GLU A 20 -4.28 3.89 -7.71
CA GLU A 20 -5.47 3.07 -7.41
C GLU A 20 -5.75 3.07 -5.90
N ILE A 21 -4.71 2.88 -5.09
CA ILE A 21 -4.83 2.91 -3.62
C ILE A 21 -5.38 4.25 -3.15
N LYS A 22 -4.85 5.37 -3.69
CA LYS A 22 -5.34 6.71 -3.39
C LYS A 22 -6.83 6.87 -3.61
N LYS A 23 -7.32 6.51 -4.80
CA LYS A 23 -8.75 6.64 -5.14
C LYS A 23 -9.63 5.87 -4.16
N GLU A 24 -9.16 4.71 -3.75
CA GLU A 24 -9.89 3.85 -2.83
C GLU A 24 -9.81 4.35 -1.39
N ILE A 25 -8.70 4.94 -0.96
CA ILE A 25 -8.59 5.66 0.31
C ILE A 25 -9.58 6.84 0.34
N GLU A 26 -9.65 7.60 -0.75
CA GLU A 26 -10.62 8.69 -0.90
C GLU A 26 -12.08 8.17 -0.83
N GLN A 27 -12.37 6.96 -1.31
CA GLN A 27 -13.69 6.32 -1.17
C GLN A 27 -13.96 5.78 0.24
N ALA A 28 -12.95 5.23 0.92
CA ALA A 28 -13.09 4.69 2.27
C ALA A 28 -13.26 5.80 3.34
N GLY A 29 -12.80 7.01 3.02
CA GLY A 29 -12.85 8.18 3.89
C GLY A 29 -11.53 8.37 4.63
N LEU A 30 -10.85 9.47 4.33
CA LEU A 30 -9.52 9.78 4.86
C LEU A 30 -9.53 10.02 6.38
N ASP A 31 -10.65 10.51 6.92
CA ASP A 31 -10.86 10.72 8.35
C ASP A 31 -10.83 9.41 9.15
N LYS A 32 -11.43 8.33 8.62
CA LYS A 32 -11.36 7.01 9.25
C LYS A 32 -9.93 6.49 9.34
N LEU A 33 -9.11 6.77 8.33
CA LEU A 33 -7.71 6.34 8.34
C LEU A 33 -6.89 7.08 9.38
N LYS A 34 -7.14 8.38 9.58
CA LYS A 34 -6.53 9.14 10.68
C LYS A 34 -6.93 8.57 12.05
N GLU A 35 -8.22 8.37 12.30
CA GLU A 35 -8.70 7.80 13.55
C GLU A 35 -8.09 6.41 13.83
N LEU A 36 -8.00 5.57 12.80
CA LEU A 36 -7.43 4.22 12.93
C LEU A 36 -5.94 4.24 13.20
N ALA A 37 -5.19 5.11 12.53
CA ALA A 37 -3.78 5.27 12.84
C ALA A 37 -3.57 5.84 14.23
N ASP A 38 -4.38 6.79 14.68
CA ASP A 38 -4.33 7.30 16.06
C ASP A 38 -4.63 6.21 17.10
N LEU A 39 -5.39 5.17 16.73
CA LEU A 39 -5.64 3.98 17.55
C LEU A 39 -4.56 2.89 17.40
N ASP A 40 -3.48 3.14 16.66
CA ASP A 40 -2.41 2.18 16.35
C ASP A 40 -2.93 0.91 15.62
N ILE A 41 -4.07 1.04 14.93
CA ILE A 41 -4.69 -0.02 14.14
C ILE A 41 -4.10 0.04 12.72
N SER A 42 -3.79 -1.13 12.17
CA SER A 42 -3.22 -1.22 10.82
C SER A 42 -4.19 -0.68 9.77
N ILE A 43 -3.81 0.43 9.14
CA ILE A 43 -4.54 1.04 8.03
C ILE A 43 -4.62 0.03 6.88
N VAL A 44 -3.50 -0.60 6.54
CA VAL A 44 -3.40 -1.59 5.48
C VAL A 44 -4.35 -2.75 5.77
N GLU A 45 -4.32 -3.34 6.97
CA GLU A 45 -5.14 -4.51 7.28
C GLU A 45 -6.65 -4.20 7.23
N ILE A 46 -7.06 -3.02 7.71
CA ILE A 46 -8.45 -2.58 7.65
C ILE A 46 -8.86 -2.25 6.21
N TYR A 47 -8.01 -1.56 5.44
CA TYR A 47 -8.25 -1.25 4.03
C TYR A 47 -8.41 -2.51 3.18
N LEU A 48 -7.66 -3.57 3.52
CA LEU A 48 -7.74 -4.87 2.88
C LEU A 48 -9.00 -5.64 3.32
N LYS A 49 -9.35 -5.60 4.61
CA LYS A 49 -10.52 -6.28 5.19
C LYS A 49 -11.85 -5.57 4.92
N SER A 50 -11.86 -4.27 4.64
CA SER A 50 -13.07 -3.50 4.30
C SER A 50 -13.59 -3.79 2.90
N ARG A 51 -12.83 -4.55 2.10
CA ARG A 51 -13.19 -4.94 0.74
C ARG A 51 -13.97 -6.24 0.73
N SER A 52 -14.76 -6.44 -0.33
CA SER A 52 -15.33 -7.75 -0.62
C SER A 52 -14.23 -8.76 -0.97
N THR A 53 -14.46 -10.04 -0.67
CA THR A 53 -13.54 -11.16 -0.96
C THR A 53 -13.04 -11.18 -2.41
N GLN A 54 -13.85 -10.71 -3.36
CA GLN A 54 -13.48 -10.63 -4.78
C GLN A 54 -12.48 -9.50 -5.08
N GLN A 55 -12.63 -8.34 -4.43
CA GLN A 55 -11.68 -7.23 -4.58
C GLN A 55 -10.38 -7.51 -3.83
N GLU A 56 -10.47 -8.16 -2.68
CA GLU A 56 -9.31 -8.61 -1.91
C GLU A 56 -8.44 -9.56 -2.75
N ALA A 57 -9.03 -10.59 -3.36
CA ALA A 57 -8.32 -11.53 -4.22
C ALA A 57 -7.69 -10.85 -5.45
N LYS A 58 -8.40 -9.91 -6.08
CA LYS A 58 -7.88 -9.15 -7.23
C LYS A 58 -6.68 -8.29 -6.81
N LEU A 59 -6.78 -7.60 -5.68
CA LEU A 59 -5.71 -6.77 -5.14
C LEU A 59 -4.51 -7.62 -4.74
N ARG A 60 -4.72 -8.77 -4.08
CA ARG A 60 -3.65 -9.76 -3.80
C ARG A 60 -2.95 -10.17 -5.08
N TRP A 61 -3.70 -10.52 -6.12
CA TRP A 61 -3.12 -10.92 -7.41
C TRP A 61 -2.32 -9.79 -8.05
N GLN A 62 -2.85 -8.55 -8.04
CA GLN A 62 -2.13 -7.37 -8.54
C GLN A 62 -0.86 -7.09 -7.74
N LEU A 63 -0.92 -7.11 -6.41
CA LEU A 63 0.22 -6.86 -5.54
C LEU A 63 1.27 -7.98 -5.64
N ASN A 64 0.86 -9.25 -5.77
CA ASN A 64 1.77 -10.36 -6.03
C ASN A 64 2.44 -10.24 -7.41
N ALA A 65 1.72 -9.79 -8.44
CA ALA A 65 2.31 -9.48 -9.74
C ALA A 65 3.34 -8.33 -9.66
N LEU A 66 3.09 -7.33 -8.81
CA LEU A 66 4.03 -6.24 -8.54
C LEU A 66 5.29 -6.75 -7.79
N LEU A 67 5.11 -7.58 -6.77
CA LEU A 67 6.21 -8.24 -6.05
C LEU A 67 7.10 -9.06 -6.99
N GLN A 68 6.52 -9.88 -7.87
CA GLN A 68 7.26 -10.68 -8.85
C GLN A 68 8.05 -9.81 -9.85
N ARG A 69 7.60 -8.57 -10.08
CA ARG A 69 8.30 -7.57 -10.91
C ARG A 69 9.34 -6.75 -10.12
N GLY A 70 9.52 -7.05 -8.84
CA GLY A 70 10.50 -6.41 -7.95
C GLY A 70 10.05 -5.08 -7.38
N VAL A 71 8.74 -4.86 -7.23
CA VAL A 71 8.14 -3.76 -6.46
C VAL A 71 7.92 -4.25 -5.04
N THR A 72 8.53 -3.60 -4.05
CA THR A 72 8.36 -3.97 -2.64
C THR A 72 7.18 -3.22 -1.99
N PRO A 73 6.60 -3.77 -0.91
CA PRO A 73 5.61 -3.07 -0.08
C PRO A 73 6.05 -1.68 0.36
N ASP A 74 7.32 -1.55 0.74
CA ASP A 74 7.94 -0.28 1.14
C ASP A 74 7.91 0.77 0.01
N MET A 75 8.31 0.39 -1.22
CA MET A 75 8.24 1.30 -2.38
C MET A 75 6.81 1.73 -2.69
N LEU A 76 5.84 0.83 -2.48
CA LEU A 76 4.43 1.11 -2.68
C LEU A 76 3.91 2.11 -1.64
N LEU A 77 4.22 1.87 -0.36
CA LEU A 77 3.86 2.75 0.75
C LEU A 77 4.48 4.14 0.58
N GLU A 78 5.75 4.22 0.20
CA GLU A 78 6.43 5.50 -0.06
C GLU A 78 5.76 6.28 -1.19
N GLU A 79 5.40 5.63 -2.29
CA GLU A 79 4.73 6.30 -3.40
C GLU A 79 3.29 6.70 -3.04
N VAL A 80 2.59 5.92 -2.22
CA VAL A 80 1.28 6.31 -1.67
C VAL A 80 1.42 7.54 -0.78
N ALA A 81 2.34 7.55 0.18
CA ALA A 81 2.64 8.70 1.04
C ALA A 81 3.05 9.94 0.22
N ARG A 82 3.74 9.73 -0.90
CA ARG A 82 4.10 10.81 -1.83
C ARG A 82 2.91 11.38 -2.60
N GLN A 83 1.96 10.54 -3.01
CA GLN A 83 0.75 10.96 -3.73
C GLN A 83 -0.37 11.46 -2.80
N MET A 84 -0.30 11.09 -1.52
CA MET A 84 -1.20 11.44 -0.43
C MET A 84 -0.39 11.87 0.78
N PRO A 85 0.04 13.14 0.84
CA PRO A 85 0.81 13.66 1.96
C PRO A 85 0.09 13.52 3.30
N GLU A 86 -1.25 13.38 3.31
CA GLU A 86 -2.03 13.13 4.52
C GLU A 86 -1.74 11.74 5.11
N VAL A 87 -1.60 10.72 4.26
CA VAL A 87 -1.18 9.36 4.68
C VAL A 87 0.28 9.39 5.09
N GLY A 88 1.10 10.15 4.37
CA GLY A 88 2.49 10.42 4.75
C GLY A 88 2.59 11.03 6.16
N ALA A 89 1.79 12.05 6.46
CA ALA A 89 1.77 12.74 7.75
C ALA A 89 1.28 11.86 8.90
N ILE A 90 0.39 10.90 8.62
CA ILE A 90 -0.03 9.88 9.61
C ILE A 90 1.15 8.98 9.99
N MET A 91 1.98 8.62 9.01
CA MET A 91 3.14 7.74 9.20
C MET A 91 4.41 8.51 9.62
N GLU A 92 4.39 9.84 9.49
CA GLU A 92 5.52 10.71 9.79
C GLU A 92 5.83 10.68 11.29
N GLY A 93 7.06 10.28 11.64
CA GLY A 93 7.50 10.11 13.03
C GLY A 93 7.01 8.82 13.69
N ARG A 94 6.30 7.94 12.98
CA ARG A 94 5.83 6.63 13.47
C ARG A 94 6.54 5.48 12.73
N ASP A 95 7.86 5.39 12.87
CA ASP A 95 8.67 4.39 12.17
C ASP A 95 8.27 2.94 12.49
N ASP A 96 7.88 2.67 13.73
CA ASP A 96 7.42 1.34 14.16
C ASP A 96 6.05 1.01 13.55
N TYR A 97 5.15 2.00 13.45
CA TYR A 97 3.89 1.86 12.73
C TYR A 97 4.13 1.55 11.25
N LYS A 98 5.02 2.30 10.58
CA LYS A 98 5.38 2.06 9.17
C LYS A 98 5.95 0.66 8.96
N LYS A 99 6.78 0.16 9.87
CA LYS A 99 7.28 -1.23 9.83
C LYS A 99 6.15 -2.24 10.01
N GLY A 100 5.22 -2.00 10.94
CA GLY A 100 4.04 -2.84 11.14
C GLY A 100 3.17 -2.92 9.89
N GLU A 101 2.92 -1.78 9.23
CA GLU A 101 2.16 -1.72 7.98
C GLU A 101 2.83 -2.53 6.85
N ILE A 102 4.16 -2.43 6.72
CA ILE A 102 4.93 -3.21 5.75
C ILE A 102 4.81 -4.70 6.06
N GLN A 103 4.99 -5.11 7.32
CA GLN A 103 4.88 -6.51 7.73
C GLN A 103 3.47 -7.07 7.53
N ASN A 104 2.43 -6.28 7.81
CA ASN A 104 1.04 -6.67 7.58
C ASN A 104 0.75 -6.83 6.08
N LEU A 105 1.27 -5.93 5.24
CA LEU A 105 1.17 -6.07 3.78
C LEU A 105 1.92 -7.32 3.30
N GLU A 106 3.12 -7.59 3.80
CA GLU A 106 3.88 -8.81 3.47
C GLU A 106 3.15 -10.07 3.90
N ARG A 107 2.55 -10.07 5.11
CA ARG A 107 1.75 -11.20 5.62
C ARG A 107 0.55 -11.45 4.72
N PHE A 108 -0.18 -10.40 4.36
CA PHE A 108 -1.31 -10.49 3.43
C PHE A 108 -0.91 -11.06 2.06
N LEU A 109 0.29 -10.75 1.57
CA LEU A 109 0.78 -11.27 0.30
C LEU A 109 1.22 -12.74 0.39
N LYS A 110 1.66 -13.19 1.57
CA LYS A 110 2.06 -14.58 1.86
C LYS A 110 0.91 -15.51 2.23
N GLU A 111 -0.18 -14.99 2.81
CA GLU A 111 -1.36 -15.77 3.21
C GLU A 111 -2.27 -16.17 2.03
N GLY A 112 -1.88 -15.88 0.78
CA GLY A 112 -2.65 -16.16 -0.44
C GLY A 112 -2.16 -17.38 -1.20
#